data_AF-A0A7J5XXA3-F1
#
_entry.id   AF-A0A7J5XXA3-F1
#
_cell.length_a   1.000
_cell.length_b   1.000
_cell.length_c   1.000
_cell.angle_alpha   90.00
_cell.angle_beta   90.00
_cell.angle_gamma   90.00
#
_symmetry.space_group_name_H-M   'P 1'
#
loop_
_entity.id
_entity.type
_entity.pdbx_description
1 polymer ?
#
loop_
_entity_poly.entity_id
_entity_poly.type
_entity_poly.pdbx_seq_one_letter_code
_entity_poly.pdbx_strand_id
1 'polypeptide(L)' 'MLFPSRPGTVALREIRRYQKSTELLIRKLPFQRLDTNLCAIHAKRVTIMPKDIQLARRIRGERA' A
#
# COMPACT_ATOMS: atom_id res chain seq x y z
N MET A 1 -3.78 4.24 -37.60
CA MET A 1 -2.63 5.09 -37.22
C MET A 1 -2.95 5.77 -35.89
N LEU A 2 -2.19 5.55 -34.83
CA LEU A 2 -2.32 6.29 -33.56
C LEU A 2 -1.27 7.40 -33.57
N PHE A 3 -1.71 8.66 -33.62
CA PHE A 3 -0.80 9.79 -33.43
C PHE A 3 -0.30 9.79 -31.98
N PRO A 4 0.99 10.10 -31.74
CA PRO A 4 1.51 10.25 -30.39
C PRO A 4 0.73 11.34 -29.65
N SER A 5 0.34 11.04 -28.41
CA SER A 5 -0.37 11.98 -27.55
C SER A 5 0.48 13.23 -27.33
N ARG A 6 -0.14 14.43 -27.30
CA ARG A 6 0.58 15.67 -26.98
C ARG A 6 1.25 15.54 -25.60
N PRO A 7 2.50 16.00 -25.43
CA PRO A 7 3.17 16.00 -24.13
C PRO A 7 2.28 16.68 -23.08
N GLY A 8 2.20 16.10 -21.89
CA GLY A 8 1.32 16.55 -20.81
C GLY A 8 -0.10 15.97 -20.80
N THR A 9 -0.63 15.47 -21.93
CA THR A 9 -1.98 14.86 -21.97
C THR A 9 -2.08 13.61 -21.10
N VAL A 10 -1.05 12.74 -21.15
CA VAL A 10 -0.99 11.52 -20.35
C VAL A 10 -0.83 11.85 -18.86
N ALA A 11 0.04 12.82 -18.53
CA ALA A 11 0.26 13.26 -17.16
C ALA A 11 -1.02 13.82 -16.51
N LEU A 12 -1.74 14.71 -17.22
CA LEU A 12 -3.01 15.25 -16.73
C LEU A 12 -4.08 14.16 -16.53
N ARG A 13 -4.10 13.14 -17.39
CA ARG A 13 -5.02 12.00 -17.24
C ARG A 13 -4.69 11.17 -16.01
N GLU A 14 -3.40 10.91 -15.75
CA GLU A 14 -2.94 10.19 -14.56
C GLU A 14 -3.21 10.97 -13.27
N ILE A 15 -2.95 12.28 -13.25
CA ILE A 15 -3.27 13.15 -12.11
C ILE A 15 -4.76 13.06 -11.78
N ARG A 16 -5.63 13.21 -12.78
CA ARG A 16 -7.09 13.09 -12.59
C ARG A 16 -7.50 11.69 -12.11
N ARG A 17 -6.82 10.63 -12.58
CA ARG A 17 -7.06 9.26 -12.12
C ARG A 17 -6.69 9.08 -10.65
N TYR A 18 -5.49 9.51 -10.25
CA TYR A 18 -5.02 9.38 -8.86
C TYR A 18 -5.77 10.30 -7.89
N GLN A 19 -6.27 11.46 -8.33
CA GLN A 19 -7.13 12.31 -7.51
C GLN A 19 -8.53 11.72 -7.31
N LYS A 20 -9.01 10.88 -8.24
CA LYS A 20 -10.33 10.21 -8.15
C LYS A 20 -10.30 8.90 -7.36
N SER A 21 -9.11 8.31 -7.20
CA SER A 21 -8.91 7.03 -6.50
C SER A 21 -8.21 7.24 -5.16
N THR A 22 -8.45 6.35 -4.21
CA THR A 22 -7.72 6.28 -2.94
C THR A 22 -6.86 5.02 -2.86
N GLU A 23 -6.65 4.33 -3.98
CA GLU A 23 -5.77 3.18 -4.06
C GLU A 23 -4.32 3.55 -3.73
N LEU A 24 -3.60 2.63 -3.11
CA LEU A 24 -2.20 2.86 -2.74
C LEU A 24 -1.36 3.07 -4.00
N LEU A 25 -0.64 4.19 -4.06
CA LEU A 25 0.27 4.51 -5.16
C LEU A 25 1.48 3.56 -5.23
N ILE A 26 1.83 2.96 -4.09
CA ILE A 26 2.91 1.99 -3.95
C ILE A 26 2.28 0.64 -3.60
N ARG A 27 2.91 -0.45 -4.06
CA ARG A 27 2.48 -1.82 -3.70
C ARG A 27 2.36 -1.96 -2.17
N LYS A 28 1.50 -2.86 -1.69
CA LYS A 28 1.27 -3.09 -0.25
C LYS A 28 2.49 -3.66 0.49
N LEU A 29 3.26 -4.51 -0.20
CA LEU A 29 4.35 -5.31 0.38
C LEU A 29 5.44 -4.52 1.14
N PRO A 30 5.95 -3.37 0.65
CA PRO A 30 6.98 -2.59 1.35
C PRO A 30 6.56 -2.10 2.74
N PHE A 31 5.26 -1.90 2.97
CA PHE A 31 4.74 -1.40 4.25
C PHE A 31 4.37 -2.50 5.25
N GLN A 32 4.33 -3.77 4.82
CA GLN A 32 3.92 -4.90 5.66
C GLN A 32 4.76 -5.04 6.94
N ARG A 33 6.06 -4.72 6.85
CA ARG A 33 6.98 -4.77 8.00
C ARG A 33 6.65 -3.69 9.04
N LEU A 34 6.20 -2.51 8.59
CA LEU A 34 5.80 -1.43 9.49
C LEU A 34 4.56 -1.83 10.30
N ASP A 35 3.53 -2.38 9.67
CA ASP A 35 2.31 -2.79 10.39
C ASP A 35 2.59 -3.93 11.39
N THR A 36 3.46 -4.85 10.99
CA THR A 36 3.91 -5.93 11.86
C THR A 36 4.65 -5.38 13.07
N ASN A 37 5.53 -4.39 12.88
CA ASN A 37 6.23 -3.72 13.96
C ASN A 37 5.27 -2.99 14.92
N LEU A 38 4.25 -2.31 14.37
CA LEU A 38 3.21 -1.67 15.18
C LEU A 38 2.44 -2.68 16.05
N CYS A 39 2.14 -3.88 15.51
CA CYS A 39 1.51 -4.95 16.28
C CYS A 39 2.41 -5.45 17.43
N ALA A 40 3.72 -5.57 17.21
CA ALA A 40 4.68 -5.94 18.26
C ALA A 40 4.74 -4.87 19.37
N ILE A 41 4.84 -3.59 18.98
CA ILE A 41 4.88 -2.45 19.91
C ILE A 41 3.58 -2.34 20.72
N HIS A 42 2.42 -2.54 20.09
CA HIS A 42 1.12 -2.56 20.77
C HIS A 42 1.09 -3.61 21.88
N ALA A 43 1.73 -4.77 21.66
CA ALA A 43 1.88 -5.82 22.65
C ALA A 43 3.08 -5.62 23.60
N LYS A 44 3.65 -4.40 23.67
CA LYS A 44 4.79 -4.02 24.50
C LYS A 44 6.05 -4.86 24.26
N ARG A 45 6.27 -5.29 23.01
CA ARG A 45 7.44 -6.08 22.60
C ARG A 45 8.26 -5.32 21.57
N VAL A 46 9.59 -5.54 21.62
CA VAL A 46 10.55 -5.01 20.64
C VAL A 46 10.80 -6.04 19.51
N THR A 47 10.63 -7.33 19.81
CA THR A 47 10.82 -8.42 18.85
C THR A 47 9.52 -8.74 18.11
N ILE A 48 9.58 -8.72 16.78
CA ILE A 48 8.50 -9.17 15.90
C ILE A 48 8.34 -10.70 15.98
N MET A 49 7.09 -11.15 16.10
CA MET A 49 6.72 -12.56 16.13
C MET A 49 5.74 -12.90 14.99
N PRO A 50 5.61 -14.17 14.58
CA PRO A 50 4.67 -14.57 13.53
C PRO A 50 3.21 -14.14 13.77
N LYS A 51 2.79 -14.08 15.04
CA LYS A 51 1.45 -13.59 15.42
C LYS A 51 1.22 -12.11 15.07
N ASP A 52 2.27 -11.29 15.05
CA ASP A 52 2.18 -9.88 14.67
C ASP A 52 1.93 -9.74 13.16
N ILE A 53 2.57 -10.61 12.37
CA ILE A 53 2.37 -10.68 10.91
C ILE A 53 0.94 -11.13 10.61
N GLN A 54 0.47 -12.18 11.31
CA GLN A 54 -0.89 -12.69 11.14
C GLN A 54 -1.94 -11.64 11.52
N LEU A 55 -1.72 -10.91 12.61
CA LEU A 55 -2.61 -9.83 13.03
C LEU A 55 -2.63 -8.68 12.02
N ALA A 56 -1.45 -8.22 11.56
CA ALA A 56 -1.35 -7.18 10.55
C ALA A 56 -2.05 -7.55 9.24
N ARG A 57 -1.86 -8.79 8.75
CA ARG A 57 -2.54 -9.30 7.55
C ARG A 57 -4.06 -9.37 7.74
N ARG A 58 -4.52 -9.81 8.92
CA ARG A 58 -5.95 -9.87 9.26
C ARG A 58 -6.59 -8.48 9.28
N ILE A 59 -5.94 -7.49 9.89
CA ILE A 59 -6.42 -6.10 9.93
C ILE A 59 -6.45 -5.49 8.53
N ARG A 60 -5.44 -5.79 7.69
CA ARG A 60 -5.40 -5.34 6.29
C ARG A 60 -6.46 -6.00 5.38
N GLY A 61 -7.19 -7.00 5.88
CA GLY A 61 -8.15 -7.76 5.09
C GLY A 61 -7.50 -8.60 3.99
N GLU A 62 -6.20 -8.91 4.13
CA GLU A 62 -5.47 -9.81 3.25
C GLU A 62 -5.88 -11.25 3.58
N ARG A 63 -7.04 -11.67 3.04
CA ARG A 63 -7.43 -13.08 3.01
C ARG A 63 -6.36 -13.84 2.20
N ALA A 64 -5.86 -14.93 2.78
CA ALA A 64 -4.99 -15.87 2.06
C ALA A 64 -5.72 -16.39 0.81
#